data_AF-A0A9W7VPS5-F1
#
_entry.id   AF-A0A9W7VPS5-F1
#
_cell.length_a   1.000
_cell.length_b   1.000
_cell.length_c   1.000
_cell.angle_alpha   90.00
_cell.angle_beta   90.00
_cell.angle_gamma   90.00
#
_symmetry.space_group_name_H-M   'P 1'
#
loop_
_entity.id
_entity.type
_entity.pdbx_description
1 polymer ?
#
loop_
_entity_poly.entity_id
_entity_poly.type
_entity_poly.pdbx_seq_one_letter_code
_entity_poly.pdbx_strand_id
1 'polypeptide(L)'
;MTTLVRKYIKQDNIVSFASKEELAKKSLETILQERFAPYVGLDMREISQKIDYEINPRNKSTIAHMISRILGITGTKLDNIEEFSKANIQFKTIRLEPNNIPKEHMSFENVDFDAWLNDSFEESQFYQKFEETKFLFIVFQYRETLKENPDRIPYFKK
;
A
#
# COMPACT_ATOMS: atom_id res chain seq x y z
N MET A 1 4.76 18.89 -1.92
CA MET A 1 3.91 19.94 -1.27
C MET A 1 2.42 19.59 -1.38
N THR A 2 1.85 18.87 -0.42
CA THR A 2 0.46 18.36 -0.58
C THR A 2 -0.38 18.38 0.69
N THR A 3 0.18 18.07 1.86
CA THR A 3 -0.60 17.99 3.11
C THR A 3 -1.08 19.35 3.63
N LEU A 4 -0.21 20.37 3.63
CA LEU A 4 -0.56 21.72 4.10
C LEU A 4 -1.63 22.37 3.22
N VAL A 5 -1.49 22.25 1.90
CA VAL A 5 -2.48 22.72 0.93
C VAL A 5 -3.82 22.02 1.14
N ARG A 6 -3.83 20.68 1.26
CA ARG A 6 -5.07 19.92 1.51
C ARG A 6 -5.76 20.36 2.81
N LYS A 7 -4.98 20.54 3.89
CA LYS A 7 -5.50 20.92 5.20
C LYS A 7 -6.04 22.34 5.26
N TYR A 8 -5.26 23.32 4.80
CA TYR A 8 -5.57 24.74 5.02
C TYR A 8 -6.33 25.38 3.86
N ILE A 9 -6.21 24.83 2.64
CA ILE A 9 -6.87 25.39 1.45
C ILE A 9 -8.10 24.55 1.09
N LYS A 10 -7.98 23.21 1.05
CA LYS A 10 -9.09 22.33 0.64
C LYS A 10 -10.00 21.87 1.79
N GLN A 11 -9.59 22.09 3.05
CA GLN A 11 -10.30 21.62 4.25
C GLN A 11 -10.60 20.11 4.23
N ASP A 12 -9.73 19.32 3.60
CA ASP A 12 -9.89 17.87 3.53
C ASP A 12 -9.73 17.25 4.93
N ASN A 13 -10.57 16.25 5.23
CA ASN A 13 -10.48 15.48 6.47
C ASN A 13 -9.34 14.45 6.33
N ILE A 14 -8.17 14.78 6.88
CA ILE A 14 -6.99 13.93 6.80
C ILE A 14 -7.05 12.90 7.93
N VAL A 15 -6.99 11.60 7.57
CA VAL A 15 -7.05 10.51 8.54
C VAL A 15 -5.62 10.07 8.90
N SER A 16 -5.38 9.89 10.19
CA SER A 16 -4.13 9.41 10.76
C SER A 16 -4.31 7.98 11.26
N PHE A 17 -3.30 7.13 11.07
CA PHE A 17 -3.33 5.72 11.52
C PHE A 17 -2.56 5.46 12.81
N ALA A 18 -1.80 6.45 13.28
CA ALA A 18 -0.97 6.37 14.48
C ALA A 18 -1.29 7.52 15.44
N SER A 19 -1.37 7.21 16.73
CA SER A 19 -1.57 8.26 17.75
C SER A 19 -0.32 9.15 17.91
N LYS A 20 -0.51 10.37 18.43
CA LYS A 20 0.62 11.28 18.72
C LYS A 20 1.58 10.68 19.73
N GLU A 21 1.08 9.95 20.72
CA GLU A 21 1.91 9.28 21.73
C GLU A 21 2.74 8.15 21.11
N GLU A 22 2.21 7.41 20.15
CA GLU A 22 2.95 6.38 19.42
C GLU A 22 4.05 6.98 18.55
N LEU A 23 3.73 8.03 17.78
CA LEU A 23 4.69 8.71 16.90
C LEU A 23 5.82 9.41 17.67
N ALA A 24 5.59 9.76 18.95
CA ALA A 24 6.62 10.30 19.83
C ALA A 24 7.60 9.22 20.35
N LYS A 25 7.19 7.94 20.36
CA LYS A 25 7.94 6.84 20.97
C LYS A 25 8.52 5.84 19.96
N LYS A 26 7.87 5.69 18.80
CA LYS A 26 8.18 4.68 17.80
C LYS A 26 8.32 5.33 16.42
N SER A 27 9.17 4.73 15.58
CA SER A 27 9.20 5.11 14.17
C SER A 27 7.94 4.62 13.45
N LEU A 28 7.64 5.25 12.32
CA LEU A 28 6.51 4.85 11.47
C LEU A 28 6.65 3.38 11.03
N GLU A 29 7.88 2.95 10.72
CA GLU A 29 8.19 1.58 10.30
C GLU A 29 7.87 0.58 11.40
N THR A 30 8.25 0.86 12.66
CA THR A 30 7.94 -0.02 13.79
C THR A 30 6.44 -0.12 14.03
N ILE A 31 5.71 1.00 13.95
CA ILE A 31 4.25 0.99 14.10
C ILE A 31 3.62 0.13 13.01
N LEU A 32 4.02 0.30 11.75
CA LEU A 32 3.53 -0.53 10.64
C LEU A 32 3.83 -2.01 10.86
N GLN A 33 5.06 -2.36 11.24
CA GLN A 33 5.44 -3.74 11.54
C GLN A 33 4.55 -4.35 12.62
N GLU A 34 4.29 -3.62 13.71
CA GLU A 34 3.42 -4.08 14.79
C GLU A 34 1.97 -4.26 14.35
N ARG A 35 1.45 -3.36 13.50
CA ARG A 35 0.09 -3.47 12.95
C ARG A 35 -0.06 -4.66 12.01
N PHE A 36 0.96 -4.96 11.21
CA PHE A 36 0.92 -6.06 10.22
C PHE A 36 1.35 -7.42 10.78
N ALA A 37 2.16 -7.47 11.84
CA ALA A 37 2.71 -8.71 12.41
C ALA A 37 1.65 -9.79 12.73
N PRO A 38 0.45 -9.47 13.29
CA PRO A 38 -0.56 -10.48 13.60
C PRO A 38 -1.16 -11.20 12.40
N TYR A 39 -0.93 -10.68 11.19
CA TYR A 39 -1.54 -11.18 9.94
C TYR A 39 -0.56 -11.97 9.08
N VAL A 40 0.74 -11.95 9.42
CA VAL A 40 1.78 -12.63 8.63
C VAL A 40 1.51 -14.13 8.61
N GLY A 41 1.54 -14.72 7.43
CA GLY A 41 1.30 -16.15 7.20
C GLY A 41 -0.17 -16.53 7.02
N LEU A 42 -1.11 -15.63 7.36
CA LEU A 42 -2.54 -15.87 7.21
C LEU A 42 -3.00 -15.69 5.77
N ASP A 43 -3.95 -16.50 5.34
CA ASP A 43 -4.65 -16.31 4.06
C ASP A 43 -5.65 -15.15 4.13
N MET A 44 -6.07 -14.64 2.98
CA MET A 44 -6.99 -13.50 2.95
C MET A 44 -8.30 -13.76 3.72
N ARG A 45 -8.82 -14.99 3.75
CA ARG A 45 -10.06 -15.33 4.48
C ARG A 45 -9.84 -15.25 5.98
N GLU A 46 -8.71 -15.77 6.46
CA GLU A 46 -8.34 -15.71 7.88
C GLU A 46 -8.14 -14.25 8.34
N ILE A 47 -7.51 -13.42 7.49
CA ILE A 47 -7.36 -11.99 7.77
C ILE A 47 -8.74 -11.32 7.81
N SER A 48 -9.60 -11.61 6.82
CA SER A 48 -10.96 -11.08 6.71
C SER A 48 -11.80 -11.35 7.95
N GLN A 49 -11.71 -12.55 8.52
CA GLN A 49 -12.38 -12.91 9.77
C GLN A 49 -11.83 -12.11 10.96
N LYS A 50 -10.50 -11.93 11.05
CA LYS A 50 -9.88 -11.18 12.15
C LYS A 50 -10.23 -9.69 12.16
N ILE A 51 -10.46 -9.09 10.99
CA ILE A 51 -10.76 -7.67 10.85
C ILE A 51 -12.25 -7.38 10.67
N ASP A 52 -13.11 -8.40 10.77
CA ASP A 52 -14.55 -8.32 10.55
C ASP A 52 -14.90 -7.60 9.23
N TYR A 53 -14.36 -8.13 8.12
CA TYR A 53 -14.56 -7.58 6.78
C TYR A 53 -14.96 -8.67 5.79
N GLU A 54 -16.11 -8.52 5.13
CA GLU A 54 -16.54 -9.44 4.08
C GLU A 54 -15.76 -9.23 2.77
N ILE A 55 -15.06 -10.27 2.33
CA ILE A 55 -14.37 -10.28 1.04
C ILE A 55 -15.41 -10.28 -0.07
N ASN A 56 -15.39 -9.25 -0.91
CA ASN A 56 -16.10 -9.26 -2.19
C ASN A 56 -15.14 -9.72 -3.31
N PRO A 57 -15.31 -10.93 -3.87
CA PRO A 57 -14.42 -11.45 -4.91
C PRO A 57 -14.46 -10.65 -6.21
N ARG A 58 -15.57 -9.94 -6.48
CA ARG A 58 -15.72 -9.09 -7.67
C ARG A 58 -15.03 -7.73 -7.54
N ASN A 59 -14.68 -7.33 -6.31
CA ASN A 59 -14.07 -6.05 -6.08
C ASN A 59 -12.54 -6.12 -6.17
N LYS A 60 -11.98 -5.44 -7.18
CA LYS A 60 -10.52 -5.35 -7.39
C LYS A 60 -9.80 -4.61 -6.23
N SER A 61 -10.51 -3.79 -5.45
CA SER A 61 -9.93 -3.03 -4.32
C SER A 61 -10.00 -3.76 -2.97
N THR A 62 -10.42 -5.04 -2.94
CA THR A 62 -10.59 -5.79 -1.69
C THR A 62 -9.34 -5.78 -0.79
N ILE A 63 -8.15 -5.98 -1.35
CA ILE A 63 -6.91 -5.98 -0.55
C ILE A 63 -6.63 -4.60 0.05
N ALA A 64 -6.86 -3.52 -0.70
CA ALA A 64 -6.68 -2.16 -0.19
C ALA A 64 -7.63 -1.85 0.97
N HIS A 65 -8.89 -2.34 0.91
CA HIS A 65 -9.84 -2.20 2.01
C HIS A 65 -9.44 -3.00 3.24
N MET A 66 -8.99 -4.24 3.08
CA MET A 66 -8.49 -5.06 4.19
C MET A 66 -7.33 -4.36 4.89
N ILE A 67 -6.41 -3.78 4.13
CA ILE A 67 -5.24 -3.09 4.69
C ILE A 67 -5.62 -1.79 5.38
N SER A 68 -6.59 -1.05 4.84
CA SER A 68 -7.15 0.12 5.53
C SER A 68 -7.72 -0.26 6.90
N ARG A 69 -8.45 -1.38 6.98
CA ARG A 69 -8.97 -1.93 8.24
C ARG A 69 -7.87 -2.38 9.20
N ILE A 70 -6.83 -3.05 8.72
CA ILE A 70 -5.65 -3.44 9.52
C ILE A 70 -5.01 -2.22 10.18
N LEU A 71 -4.94 -1.10 9.45
CA LEU A 71 -4.40 0.17 9.95
C LEU A 71 -5.40 0.98 10.78
N GLY A 72 -6.63 0.50 10.99
CA GLY A 72 -7.67 1.22 11.74
C GLY A 72 -8.30 2.40 11.00
N ILE A 73 -8.18 2.44 9.67
CA ILE A 73 -8.63 3.54 8.82
C ILE A 73 -9.94 3.18 8.14
N THR A 74 -10.94 4.05 8.28
CA THR A 74 -12.26 3.91 7.67
C THR A 74 -12.59 5.11 6.78
N GLY A 75 -13.31 4.87 5.68
CA GLY A 75 -13.87 5.92 4.83
C GLY A 75 -12.88 6.70 3.94
N THR A 76 -11.58 6.38 3.95
CA THR A 76 -10.54 7.11 3.19
C THR A 76 -9.62 6.17 2.42
N LYS A 77 -9.12 6.61 1.25
CA LYS A 77 -8.11 5.87 0.47
C LYS A 77 -6.77 5.84 1.21
N LEU A 78 -6.03 4.75 1.11
CA LEU A 78 -4.69 4.63 1.71
C LEU A 78 -3.74 5.77 1.30
N ASP A 79 -3.87 6.29 0.08
CA ASP A 79 -3.05 7.41 -0.42
C ASP A 79 -3.33 8.77 0.26
N ASN A 80 -4.39 8.85 1.08
CA ASN A 80 -4.80 10.07 1.77
C ASN A 80 -4.50 10.05 3.28
N ILE A 81 -3.75 9.05 3.73
CA ILE A 81 -3.29 8.94 5.12
C ILE A 81 -2.26 10.04 5.41
N GLU A 82 -2.38 10.72 6.56
CA GLU A 82 -1.56 11.89 6.91
C GLU A 82 -0.07 11.58 6.85
N GLU A 83 0.33 10.51 7.53
CA GLU A 83 1.72 10.11 7.69
C GLU A 83 2.32 9.70 6.35
N PHE A 84 1.55 9.01 5.50
CA PHE A 84 2.00 8.61 4.18
C PHE A 84 2.15 9.81 3.24
N SER A 85 1.19 10.74 3.28
CA SER A 85 1.29 11.97 2.49
C SER A 85 2.47 12.85 2.92
N LYS A 86 2.78 12.93 4.23
CA LYS A 86 3.89 13.73 4.74
C LYS A 86 5.26 13.09 4.45
N ALA A 87 5.35 11.76 4.54
CA ALA A 87 6.58 11.02 4.31
C ALA A 87 6.81 10.62 2.84
N ASN A 88 5.96 11.10 1.93
CA ASN A 88 5.90 10.70 0.53
C ASN A 88 5.95 9.17 0.34
N ILE A 89 5.17 8.46 1.16
CA ILE A 89 5.06 7.00 1.09
C ILE A 89 4.01 6.63 0.07
N GLN A 90 4.43 5.88 -0.96
CA GLN A 90 3.52 5.27 -1.92
C GLN A 90 3.24 3.82 -1.56
N PHE A 91 1.96 3.52 -1.44
CA PHE A 91 1.47 2.20 -1.11
C PHE A 91 1.36 1.32 -2.36
N LYS A 92 1.88 0.09 -2.30
CA LYS A 92 1.80 -0.88 -3.41
C LYS A 92 1.52 -2.28 -2.89
N THR A 93 0.48 -2.91 -3.42
CA THR A 93 0.18 -4.32 -3.18
C THR A 93 0.85 -5.17 -4.26
N ILE A 94 1.57 -6.21 -3.85
CA ILE A 94 2.21 -7.18 -4.75
C ILE A 94 1.60 -8.56 -4.50
N ARG A 95 1.28 -9.27 -5.57
CA ARG A 95 0.85 -10.68 -5.53
C ARG A 95 1.90 -11.53 -6.21
N LEU A 96 2.49 -12.47 -5.50
CA LEU A 96 3.49 -13.38 -6.01
C LEU A 96 2.88 -14.75 -6.33
N GLU A 97 3.32 -15.34 -7.43
CA GLU A 97 3.14 -16.74 -7.75
C GLU A 97 4.01 -17.62 -6.81
N PRO A 98 3.80 -18.96 -6.77
CA PRO A 98 4.60 -19.86 -5.91
C PRO A 98 6.12 -19.76 -6.19
N ASN A 99 6.50 -19.44 -7.43
CA ASN A 99 7.89 -19.23 -7.85
C ASN A 99 8.47 -17.85 -7.48
N ASN A 100 7.78 -17.05 -6.66
CA ASN A 100 8.15 -15.69 -6.24
C ASN A 100 8.13 -14.63 -7.36
N ILE A 101 7.56 -14.93 -8.53
CA ILE A 101 7.38 -13.94 -9.60
C ILE A 101 6.06 -13.19 -9.37
N PRO A 102 6.04 -11.85 -9.51
CA PRO A 102 4.79 -11.10 -9.49
C PRO A 102 3.79 -11.61 -10.53
N LYS A 103 2.56 -11.90 -10.08
CA LYS A 103 1.44 -12.30 -10.95
C LYS A 103 1.09 -11.19 -11.96
N GLU A 104 1.23 -9.93 -11.54
CA GLU A 104 0.90 -8.75 -12.33
C GLU A 104 2.10 -7.78 -12.27
N HIS A 105 2.39 -7.14 -13.40
CA HIS A 105 3.33 -6.01 -13.42
C HIS A 105 2.75 -4.83 -12.62
N MET A 106 3.62 -4.10 -11.95
CA MET A 106 3.22 -2.90 -11.24
C MET A 106 2.93 -1.78 -12.24
N SER A 107 1.80 -1.09 -12.09
CA SER A 107 1.55 0.13 -12.84
C SER A 107 2.54 1.21 -12.41
N PHE A 108 3.18 1.82 -13.41
CA PHE A 108 3.96 3.04 -13.27
C PHE A 108 3.14 4.25 -13.70
N GLU A 109 3.60 5.44 -13.36
CA GLU A 109 2.95 6.68 -13.80
C GLU A 109 3.05 6.82 -15.32
N ASN A 110 2.14 7.62 -15.89
CA ASN A 110 2.24 7.95 -17.30
C ASN A 110 3.56 8.69 -17.54
N VAL A 111 4.23 8.31 -18.62
CA VAL A 111 5.47 8.92 -19.06
C VAL A 111 5.13 10.15 -19.89
N ASP A 112 5.65 11.31 -19.49
CA ASP A 112 5.72 12.47 -20.36
C ASP A 112 6.93 12.31 -21.29
N PHE A 113 6.66 12.03 -22.57
CA PHE A 113 7.71 11.81 -23.56
C PHE A 113 8.48 13.08 -23.92
N ASP A 114 7.84 14.24 -23.85
CA ASP A 114 8.50 15.51 -24.14
C ASP A 114 9.49 15.83 -23.01
N ALA A 115 9.07 15.67 -21.76
CA ALA A 115 9.98 15.79 -20.61
C ALA A 115 11.11 14.75 -20.69
N TRP A 116 10.79 13.49 -20.99
CA TRP A 116 11.81 12.42 -21.08
C TRP A 116 12.91 12.74 -22.09
N LEU A 117 12.57 13.28 -23.26
CA LEU A 117 13.54 13.55 -24.32
C LEU A 117 14.42 14.77 -24.04
N ASN A 118 13.92 15.74 -23.26
CA ASN A 118 14.58 17.03 -23.06
C ASN A 118 15.29 17.15 -21.71
N ASP A 119 14.81 16.45 -20.69
CA ASP A 119 15.37 16.50 -19.34
C ASP A 119 16.63 15.64 -19.22
N SER A 120 17.58 16.08 -18.39
CA SER A 120 18.67 15.24 -17.93
C SER A 120 18.14 14.08 -17.05
N PHE A 121 18.94 13.04 -16.83
CA PHE A 121 18.50 11.92 -16.01
C PHE A 121 18.17 12.39 -14.58
N GLU A 122 19.01 13.23 -13.99
CA GLU A 122 18.89 13.77 -12.64
C GLU A 122 17.67 14.70 -12.48
N GLU A 123 17.20 15.30 -13.57
CA GLU A 123 15.99 16.15 -13.58
C GLU A 123 14.73 15.39 -14.03
N SER A 124 14.89 14.15 -14.50
CA SER A 124 13.80 13.37 -15.06
C SER A 124 12.74 13.02 -14.01
N GLN A 125 11.50 12.89 -14.48
CA GLN A 125 10.38 12.37 -13.68
C GLN A 125 10.74 11.04 -12.96
N PHE A 126 11.57 10.20 -13.57
CA PHE A 126 12.00 8.92 -12.99
C PHE A 126 12.90 9.13 -11.78
N TYR A 127 13.96 9.92 -11.94
CA TYR A 127 14.90 10.18 -10.87
C TYR A 127 14.18 10.80 -9.67
N GLN A 128 13.41 11.86 -9.91
CA GLN A 128 12.63 12.51 -8.86
C GLN A 128 11.68 11.53 -8.17
N LYS A 129 10.98 10.67 -8.94
CA LYS A 129 10.05 9.70 -8.38
C LYS A 129 10.74 8.75 -7.41
N PHE A 130 11.86 8.14 -7.81
CA PHE A 130 12.54 7.15 -6.99
C PHE A 130 13.38 7.75 -5.86
N GLU A 131 13.87 8.97 -6.02
CA GLU A 131 14.58 9.69 -4.96
C GLU A 131 13.63 10.16 -3.86
N GLU A 132 12.50 10.76 -4.23
CA GLU A 132 11.61 11.38 -3.26
C GLU A 132 10.60 10.41 -2.63
N THR A 133 10.29 9.28 -3.31
CA THR A 133 9.20 8.38 -2.88
C THR A 133 9.72 7.18 -2.10
N LYS A 134 9.14 6.96 -0.92
CA LYS A 134 9.32 5.70 -0.18
C LYS A 134 8.21 4.72 -0.54
N PHE A 135 8.56 3.49 -0.90
CA PHE A 135 7.54 2.48 -1.24
C PHE A 135 7.22 1.58 -0.04
N LEU A 136 5.94 1.46 0.30
CA LEU A 136 5.45 0.45 1.23
C LEU A 136 4.83 -0.69 0.43
N PHE A 137 5.57 -1.81 0.33
CA PHE A 137 5.11 -3.01 -0.35
C PHE A 137 4.38 -3.94 0.61
N ILE A 138 3.11 -4.22 0.33
CA ILE A 138 2.36 -5.28 1.02
C ILE A 138 2.29 -6.49 0.10
N VAL A 139 2.99 -7.55 0.50
CA VAL A 139 3.23 -8.71 -0.36
C VAL A 139 2.32 -9.86 0.05
N PHE A 140 1.54 -10.35 -0.91
CA PHE A 140 0.76 -11.57 -0.80
C PHE A 140 1.36 -12.63 -1.73
N GLN A 141 1.31 -13.90 -1.36
CA GLN A 141 1.84 -14.98 -2.19
C GLN A 141 0.83 -16.14 -2.29
N TYR A 142 0.67 -16.70 -3.49
CA TYR A 142 -0.08 -17.93 -3.69
C TYR A 142 0.77 -19.14 -3.33
N ARG A 143 0.17 -20.14 -2.68
CA ARG A 143 0.82 -21.43 -2.40
C ARG A 143 0.84 -22.34 -3.64
N GLU A 144 -0.19 -22.25 -4.45
CA GLU A 144 -0.43 -23.10 -5.62
C GLU A 144 -0.50 -22.25 -6.90
N THR A 145 -0.19 -22.84 -8.04
CA THR A 145 -0.34 -22.22 -9.34
C THR A 145 -1.82 -22.16 -9.75
N LEU A 146 -2.17 -21.29 -10.71
CA LEU A 146 -3.55 -21.18 -11.19
C LEU A 146 -4.05 -22.46 -11.84
N LYS A 147 -3.13 -23.26 -12.43
CA LYS A 147 -3.46 -24.53 -13.08
C LYS A 147 -3.82 -25.61 -12.06
N GLU A 148 -3.16 -25.61 -10.90
CA GLU A 148 -3.41 -26.57 -9.82
C GLU A 148 -4.69 -26.24 -9.08
N ASN A 149 -4.90 -24.96 -8.77
CA ASN A 149 -6.07 -24.51 -8.02
C ASN A 149 -6.59 -23.16 -8.57
N PRO A 150 -7.69 -23.16 -9.33
CA PRO A 150 -8.32 -21.94 -9.82
C PRO A 150 -8.82 -21.01 -8.70
N ASP A 151 -9.25 -21.58 -7.58
CA ASP A 151 -9.81 -20.88 -6.42
C ASP A 151 -8.77 -20.57 -5.34
N ARG A 152 -7.49 -20.63 -5.69
CA ARG A 152 -6.36 -20.33 -4.80
C ARG A 152 -6.49 -18.96 -4.15
N ILE A 153 -6.11 -18.90 -2.88
CA ILE A 153 -6.13 -17.67 -2.08
C ILE A 153 -4.72 -17.37 -1.61
N PRO A 154 -4.23 -16.13 -1.78
CA PRO A 154 -2.88 -15.82 -1.38
C PRO A 154 -2.82 -15.58 0.13
N TYR A 155 -1.67 -15.86 0.72
CA TYR A 155 -1.36 -15.55 2.11
C TYR A 155 -0.49 -14.32 2.22
N PHE A 156 -0.57 -13.63 3.34
CA PHE A 156 0.25 -12.46 3.61
C PHE A 156 1.69 -12.92 3.90
N LYS A 157 2.60 -12.53 3.01
CA LYS A 157 4.00 -12.95 3.07
C LYS A 157 4.75 -12.11 4.10
N LYS A 158 5.66 -12.76 4.83
CA LYS A 158 6.60 -12.10 5.75
C LYS A 158 7.60 -11.23 5.00
#